data_AF-A0A328E694-F1
#
_entry.id   AF-A0A328E694-F1
#
_cell.length_a   1.000
_cell.length_b   1.000
_cell.length_c   1.000
_cell.angle_alpha   90.00
_cell.angle_beta   90.00
_cell.angle_gamma   90.00
#
_symmetry.space_group_name_H-M   'P 1'
#
loop_
_entity.id
_entity.type
_entity.pdbx_description
1 polymer ?
#
loop_
_entity_poly.entity_id
_entity_poly.type
_entity_poly.pdbx_seq_one_letter_code
_entity_poly.pdbx_strand_id
1 'polypeptide(L)' 'MANGACQVCLAFARNGDAGHPGILGNTQQQTFEVVYDVAGGKLGIGAGGCT' A
#
# COMPACT_ATOMS: atom_id res chain seq x y z
N MET A 1 15.49 -17.76 3.53
CA MET A 1 15.15 -16.77 2.48
C MET A 1 13.65 -16.73 2.36
N ALA A 2 13.02 -15.55 2.47
CA ALA A 2 11.58 -15.43 2.22
C ALA A 2 11.33 -15.85 0.77
N ASN A 3 10.73 -17.02 0.57
CA ASN A 3 10.32 -17.55 -0.72
C ASN A 3 11.37 -17.56 -1.85
N GLY A 4 12.65 -17.82 -1.53
CA GLY A 4 13.73 -17.88 -2.53
C GLY A 4 14.29 -16.53 -2.99
N ALA A 5 13.84 -15.40 -2.43
CA ALA A 5 14.44 -14.10 -2.73
C ALA A 5 15.82 -13.95 -2.07
N CYS A 6 16.83 -13.61 -2.86
CA CYS A 6 18.20 -13.35 -2.40
C CYS A 6 18.31 -12.02 -1.62
N GLN A 7 17.42 -11.06 -1.94
CA GLN A 7 17.33 -9.76 -1.30
C GLN A 7 15.87 -9.31 -1.24
N VAL A 8 15.50 -8.64 -0.15
CA VAL A 8 14.22 -7.93 -0.01
C VAL A 8 14.48 -6.47 0.32
N CYS A 9 13.62 -5.58 -0.17
CA CYS A 9 13.73 -4.14 0.06
C CYS A 9 12.63 -3.68 1.02
N LEU A 10 12.99 -2.83 1.99
CA LEU A 10 12.01 -2.22 2.89
C LEU A 10 11.15 -1.20 2.12
N ALA A 11 9.85 -1.42 2.07
CA ALA A 11 8.90 -0.56 1.37
C ALA A 11 8.40 0.63 2.22
N PHE A 12 9.29 1.25 3.00
CA PHE A 12 9.00 2.45 3.78
C PHE A 12 9.99 3.56 3.43
N ALA A 13 9.47 4.75 3.12
CA ALA A 13 10.26 5.95 2.96
C ALA A 13 10.28 6.74 4.29
N ARG A 14 11.41 7.39 4.59
CA ARG A 14 11.51 8.29 5.74
C ARG A 14 10.53 9.44 5.58
N ASN A 15 9.86 9.81 6.67
CA ASN A 15 9.10 11.04 6.79
C ASN A 15 9.91 12.09 7.58
N GLY A 16 9.79 13.37 7.21
CA GLY A 16 10.52 14.48 7.81
C GLY A 16 10.01 14.91 9.19
N ASP A 17 8.71 14.73 9.46
CA ASP A 17 8.03 15.14 10.70
C ASP A 17 6.90 14.17 11.03
N ALA A 18 6.76 13.78 12.30
CA ALA A 18 5.77 12.78 12.75
C ALA A 18 4.30 13.26 12.64
N GLY A 19 4.07 14.57 12.54
CA GLY A 19 2.75 15.16 12.30
C GLY A 19 2.32 15.14 10.83
N HIS A 20 3.20 14.81 9.89
CA HIS A 20 2.78 14.64 8.49
C HIS A 20 1.91 13.40 8.31
N PRO A 21 0.93 13.45 7.39
CA PRO A 21 0.12 12.29 7.05
C PRO A 21 0.98 11.15 6.50
N GLY A 22 0.59 9.92 6.84
CA GLY A 22 1.13 8.73 6.21
C GLY A 22 0.66 8.60 4.76
N ILE A 23 1.48 7.98 3.91
CA ILE A 23 1.18 7.77 2.49
C ILE A 23 1.15 6.26 2.21
N LEU A 24 0.02 5.79 1.67
CA LEU A 24 -0.10 4.47 1.05
C LEU A 24 0.18 4.61 -0.44
N GLY A 25 1.44 4.46 -0.82
CA GLY A 25 1.91 4.62 -2.20
C GLY A 25 1.62 3.40 -3.08
N ASN A 26 2.07 3.48 -4.34
CA ASN A 26 1.83 2.44 -5.34
C ASN A 26 2.25 1.04 -4.87
N THR A 27 3.42 0.89 -4.25
CA THR A 27 3.90 -0.39 -3.74
C THR A 27 2.97 -0.99 -2.68
N GLN A 28 2.41 -0.16 -1.80
CA GLN A 28 1.50 -0.62 -0.75
C GLN A 28 0.11 -1.00 -1.30
N GLN A 29 -0.26 -0.52 -2.49
CA GLN A 29 -1.54 -0.82 -3.14
C GLN A 29 -1.48 -2.07 -4.05
N GLN A 30 -0.27 -2.55 -4.40
CA GLN A 30 -0.13 -3.74 -5.24
C GLN A 30 -0.85 -4.95 -4.63
N THR A 31 -1.48 -5.75 -5.47
CA THR A 31 -2.24 -6.97 -5.12
C THR A 31 -3.53 -6.74 -4.33
N PHE A 32 -3.81 -5.52 -3.89
CA PHE A 32 -5.08 -5.13 -3.31
C PHE A 32 -5.99 -4.48 -4.37
N GLU A 33 -7.29 -4.72 -4.25
CA GLU A 33 -8.30 -3.91 -4.91
C GLU A 33 -8.52 -2.65 -4.07
N VAL A 34 -8.38 -1.49 -4.71
CA VAL A 34 -8.60 -0.19 -4.08
C VAL A 34 -9.82 0.46 -4.71
N VAL A 35 -10.90 0.58 -3.94
CA VAL A 35 -12.18 1.14 -4.40
C VAL A 35 -12.38 2.54 -3.85
N TYR A 36 -12.53 3.51 -4.75
CA TYR A 36 -12.84 4.90 -4.43
C TYR A 36 -14.35 5.14 -4.56
N ASP A 37 -15.07 5.04 -3.45
CA ASP A 37 -16.50 5.38 -3.40
C ASP A 37 -16.65 6.89 -3.14
N VAL A 38 -16.61 7.66 -4.24
CA VAL A 38 -16.70 9.12 -4.18
C VAL A 38 -18.08 9.58 -3.68
N ALA A 39 -19.16 8.87 -4.03
CA ALA A 39 -20.51 9.25 -3.64
C ALA A 39 -20.79 8.95 -2.16
N GLY A 40 -20.30 7.82 -1.65
CA GLY A 40 -20.41 7.44 -0.24
C GLY A 40 -19.32 8.01 0.67
N GLY A 41 -18.29 8.64 0.10
CA GLY A 41 -17.17 9.23 0.84
C GLY A 41 -16.29 8.19 1.52
N LYS A 42 -16.07 7.04 0.89
CA LYS A 42 -15.35 5.90 1.48
C LYS A 42 -14.21 5.39 0.61
N LEU A 43 -13.26 4.73 1.26
CA LEU A 43 -12.17 4.00 0.62
C LEU A 43 -12.25 2.53 1.06
N GLY A 44 -12.36 1.61 0.10
CA GLY A 44 -12.36 0.17 0.32
C GLY A 44 -11.02 -0.47 -0.05
N ILE A 45 -10.58 -1.45 0.75
CA ILE A 45 -9.38 -2.26 0.48
C ILE A 45 -9.77 -3.74 0.52
N GLY A 46 -9.73 -4.40 -0.64
CA GLY A 46 -9.99 -5.83 -0.79
C GLY A 46 -8.72 -6.59 -1.15
N ALA A 47 -8.56 -7.83 -0.69
CA ALA A 47 -7.45 -8.68 -1.10
C ALA A 47 -7.67 -9.25 -2.51
N GLY A 48 -6.58 -9.45 -3.28
CA GLY A 48 -6.63 -10.20 -4.54
C GLY A 48 -7.04 -9.40 -5.78
N GLY A 49 -6.66 -8.12 -5.86
CA GLY A 49 -7.06 -7.22 -6.95
C GLY A 49 -6.46 -7.56 -8.33
N CYS A 50 -5.29 -8.21 -8.36
CA CYS A 50 -4.65 -8.72 -9.57
C CYS A 50 -3.95 -10.05 -9.28
N THR A 51 -4.23 -11.07 -10.10
CA THR A 51 -3.54 -12.39 -10.12
C THR A 51 -2.54 -12.47 -11.26
#